data_AF-A0AAU7UHE9-F1
#
_entry.id   AF-A0AAU7UHE9-F1
#
_cell.length_a   1.000
_cell.length_b   1.000
_cell.length_c   1.000
_cell.angle_alpha   90.00
_cell.angle_beta   90.00
_cell.angle_gamma   90.00
#
_symmetry.space_group_name_H-M   'P 1'
#
loop_
_entity.id
_entity.type
_entity.pdbx_description
1 polymer ?
#
loop_
_entity_poly.entity_id
_entity_poly.type
_entity_poly.pdbx_seq_one_letter_code
_entity_poly.pdbx_strand_id
1 'polypeptide(L)'
;MSELLAVDVKRSIDKEHLRRQLAQLETEINFLTTFEDASFGLQEQSIHLIPKLLEEAAWIYADALHLAILVLDEGGESEANDLREPRAVVDALLNDSAVNLEPRLLPGYDESDVSGSSSAAHATWRDAYERREQLLLASAIVTGQPLPNSLAEIAARSLKWVSIRRFEDLVTRVVVSWD
;
A
#
# COMPACT_ATOMS: atom_id res chain seq x y z
N MET A 1 -16.28 5.58 -1.41
CA MET A 1 -15.44 4.55 -0.76
C MET A 1 -16.18 3.28 -0.30
N SER A 2 -17.51 3.29 -0.05
CA SER A 2 -18.25 2.05 0.31
C SER A 2 -18.47 1.04 -0.84
N GLU A 3 -18.40 1.46 -2.12
CA GLU A 3 -18.67 0.58 -3.26
C GLU A 3 -17.50 -0.34 -3.65
N LEU A 4 -16.27 -0.02 -3.26
CA LEU A 4 -15.08 -0.85 -3.49
C LEU A 4 -15.11 -2.18 -2.69
N LEU A 5 -16.02 -2.32 -1.72
CA LEU A 5 -16.05 -3.43 -0.76
C LEU A 5 -17.31 -4.30 -0.86
N ALA A 6 -18.23 -4.00 -1.79
CA ALA A 6 -19.40 -4.84 -2.05
C ALA A 6 -19.02 -5.98 -3.00
N VAL A 7 -18.32 -6.99 -2.48
CA VAL A 7 -18.03 -8.22 -3.22
C VAL A 7 -19.32 -9.03 -3.32
N ASP A 8 -20.10 -8.73 -4.36
CA ASP A 8 -21.21 -9.56 -4.80
C ASP A 8 -20.65 -10.67 -5.70
N VAL A 9 -20.55 -11.89 -5.17
CA VAL A 9 -19.81 -13.06 -5.67
C VAL A 9 -20.34 -13.60 -7.03
N LYS A 10 -21.21 -12.85 -7.73
CA LYS A 10 -21.86 -13.28 -8.99
C LYS A 10 -21.76 -12.30 -10.17
N ARG A 11 -21.04 -11.17 -10.05
CA ARG A 11 -20.79 -10.29 -11.19
C ARG A 11 -19.38 -10.53 -11.73
N SER A 12 -19.29 -10.78 -13.04
CA SER A 12 -18.02 -10.67 -13.75
C SER A 12 -17.42 -9.31 -13.42
N ILE A 13 -16.19 -9.29 -12.92
CA ILE A 13 -15.51 -8.06 -12.54
C ILE A 13 -15.34 -7.22 -13.80
N ASP A 14 -15.84 -5.98 -13.76
CA ASP A 14 -15.65 -5.02 -14.84
C ASP A 14 -14.18 -4.56 -14.83
N LYS A 15 -13.35 -5.28 -15.60
CA LYS A 15 -11.90 -5.04 -15.70
C LYS A 15 -11.60 -3.62 -16.15
N GLU A 16 -12.46 -3.01 -16.97
CA GLU A 16 -12.28 -1.65 -17.46
C GLU A 16 -12.63 -0.59 -16.41
N HIS A 17 -13.63 -0.86 -15.59
CA HIS A 17 -13.90 -0.03 -14.41
C HIS A 17 -12.75 -0.09 -13.40
N LEU A 18 -12.24 -1.28 -13.10
CA LEU A 18 -11.13 -1.46 -12.15
C LEU A 18 -9.85 -0.77 -12.61
N ARG A 19 -9.48 -0.89 -13.90
CA ARG A 19 -8.33 -0.16 -14.47
C ARG A 19 -8.47 1.35 -14.32
N ARG A 20 -9.67 1.90 -14.58
CA ARG A 20 -9.92 3.34 -14.40
C ARG A 20 -9.77 3.78 -12.94
N GLN A 21 -10.26 2.97 -12.00
CA GLN A 21 -10.10 3.26 -10.56
C GLN A 21 -8.64 3.23 -10.13
N LEU A 22 -7.85 2.25 -10.61
CA LEU A 22 -6.42 2.17 -10.32
C LEU A 22 -5.65 3.36 -10.89
N ALA A 23 -5.90 3.73 -12.15
CA ALA A 23 -5.27 4.90 -12.76
C ALA A 23 -5.64 6.22 -12.03
N GLN A 24 -6.89 6.33 -11.56
CA GLN A 24 -7.31 7.47 -10.74
C GLN A 24 -6.56 7.50 -9.40
N LEU A 25 -6.46 6.37 -8.71
CA LEU A 25 -5.76 6.25 -7.43
C LEU A 25 -4.27 6.59 -7.57
N GLU A 26 -3.62 6.05 -8.60
CA GLU A 26 -2.24 6.37 -8.97
C GLU A 26 -2.04 7.87 -9.16
N THR A 27 -2.95 8.50 -9.92
CA THR A 27 -2.91 9.95 -10.19
C THR A 27 -3.08 10.75 -8.90
N GLU A 28 -4.04 10.39 -8.05
CA GLU A 28 -4.30 11.07 -6.77
C GLU A 28 -3.09 10.98 -5.83
N ILE A 29 -2.44 9.82 -5.76
CA ILE A 29 -1.25 9.63 -4.92
C ILE A 29 -0.04 10.35 -5.52
N ASN A 30 0.16 10.30 -6.84
CA ASN A 30 1.20 11.08 -7.51
C ASN A 30 1.02 12.59 -7.27
N PHE A 31 -0.21 13.10 -7.24
CA PHE A 31 -0.47 14.48 -6.85
C PHE A 31 -0.06 14.75 -5.40
N LEU A 32 -0.39 13.85 -4.46
CA LEU A 32 0.01 14.00 -3.06
C LEU A 32 1.54 14.02 -2.88
N THR A 33 2.28 13.19 -3.62
CA THR A 33 3.73 13.10 -3.51
C THR A 33 4.48 14.21 -4.25
N THR A 34 3.89 14.82 -5.28
CA THR A 34 4.54 15.89 -6.06
C THR A 34 4.59 17.24 -5.33
N PHE A 35 3.68 17.49 -4.37
CA PHE A 35 3.64 18.74 -3.62
C PHE A 35 4.40 18.67 -2.29
N GLU A 36 5.66 18.19 -2.31
CA GLU A 36 6.52 18.01 -1.13
C GLU A 36 6.82 19.30 -0.34
N ASP A 37 6.50 20.50 -0.86
CA ASP A 37 6.64 21.77 -0.13
C ASP A 37 5.44 22.06 0.81
N ALA A 38 4.85 21.00 1.40
CA ALA A 38 3.65 21.06 2.23
C ALA A 38 3.92 21.31 3.73
N SER A 39 5.15 21.68 4.11
CA SER A 39 5.48 22.00 5.51
C SER A 39 4.93 23.36 5.98
N PHE A 40 4.43 24.17 5.05
CA PHE A 40 3.90 25.49 5.36
C PHE A 40 2.64 25.39 6.24
N GLY A 41 2.75 25.87 7.48
CA GLY A 41 1.65 25.88 8.46
C GLY A 41 1.59 24.66 9.38
N LEU A 42 2.44 23.64 9.21
CA LEU A 42 2.59 22.58 10.21
C LEU A 42 3.42 23.06 11.40
N GLN A 43 3.04 22.63 12.60
CA GLN A 43 3.92 22.72 13.75
C GLN A 43 5.21 21.94 13.47
N GLU A 44 6.37 22.49 13.84
CA GLU A 44 7.71 21.92 13.55
C GLU A 44 7.84 20.45 14.01
N GLN A 45 7.18 20.12 15.12
CA GLN A 45 7.10 18.77 15.67
C GLN A 45 6.30 17.77 14.82
N SER A 46 5.48 18.21 13.86
CA SER A 46 4.60 17.37 13.03
C SER A 46 5.09 17.20 11.60
N ILE A 47 6.10 17.96 11.17
CA ILE A 47 6.66 17.88 9.79
C ILE A 47 7.14 16.46 9.46
N HIS A 48 7.68 15.74 10.45
CA HIS A 48 8.14 14.37 10.29
C HIS A 48 7.02 13.34 9.99
N LEU A 49 5.74 13.74 10.10
CA LEU A 49 4.60 12.90 9.75
C LEU A 49 4.29 12.91 8.25
N ILE A 50 4.70 13.95 7.52
CA ILE A 50 4.41 14.09 6.08
C ILE A 50 5.07 12.99 5.25
N PRO A 51 6.38 12.68 5.40
CA PRO A 51 6.98 11.57 4.67
C PRO A 51 6.31 10.22 4.96
N LYS A 52 5.86 10.01 6.20
CA LYS A 52 5.13 8.79 6.60
C LYS A 52 3.75 8.72 5.95
N LEU A 53 3.05 9.85 5.87
CA LEU A 53 1.75 9.94 5.22
C LEU A 53 1.86 9.62 3.73
N LEU A 54 2.87 10.18 3.05
CA LEU A 54 3.15 9.92 1.64
C LEU A 54 3.56 8.46 1.40
N GLU A 55 4.38 7.89 2.29
CA GLU A 55 4.73 6.47 2.25
C GLU A 55 3.49 5.57 2.36
N GLU A 56 2.58 5.82 3.32
CA GLU A 56 1.35 5.02 3.44
C GLU A 56 0.41 5.23 2.24
N ALA A 57 0.39 6.42 1.62
CA ALA A 57 -0.34 6.67 0.39
C ALA A 57 0.18 5.77 -0.75
N ALA A 58 1.49 5.71 -0.95
CA ALA A 58 2.11 4.81 -1.94
C ALA A 58 1.76 3.34 -1.67
N TRP A 59 1.79 2.90 -0.41
CA TRP A 59 1.40 1.54 -0.05
C TRP A 59 -0.08 1.23 -0.35
N ILE A 60 -0.99 2.20 -0.25
CA ILE A 60 -2.40 2.01 -0.65
C ILE A 60 -2.48 1.67 -2.15
N TYR A 61 -1.74 2.38 -3.00
CA TYR A 61 -1.72 2.08 -4.44
C TYR A 61 -1.15 0.69 -4.72
N ALA A 62 0.01 0.38 -4.14
CA ALA A 62 0.67 -0.92 -4.30
C ALA A 62 -0.24 -2.09 -3.91
N ASP A 63 -0.81 -2.02 -2.71
CA ASP A 63 -1.70 -3.06 -2.18
C ASP A 63 -2.98 -3.20 -3.02
N ALA A 64 -3.55 -2.09 -3.49
CA ALA A 64 -4.76 -2.09 -4.32
C ALA A 64 -4.51 -2.70 -5.70
N LEU A 65 -3.38 -2.37 -6.32
CA LEU A 65 -2.96 -2.95 -7.59
C LEU A 65 -2.67 -4.45 -7.45
N HIS A 66 -1.95 -4.85 -6.39
CA HIS A 66 -1.68 -6.26 -6.12
C HIS A 66 -2.96 -7.06 -5.87
N LEU A 67 -3.89 -6.54 -5.06
CA LEU A 67 -5.21 -7.14 -4.87
C LEU A 67 -5.97 -7.28 -6.19
N ALA A 68 -5.94 -6.26 -7.05
CA ALA A 68 -6.58 -6.31 -8.36
C ALA A 68 -5.98 -7.42 -9.24
N ILE A 69 -4.66 -7.60 -9.24
CA ILE A 69 -3.99 -8.69 -9.95
C ILE A 69 -4.47 -10.05 -9.43
N LEU A 70 -4.44 -10.27 -8.11
CA LEU A 70 -4.88 -11.53 -7.49
C LEU A 70 -6.34 -11.87 -7.76
N VAL A 71 -7.20 -10.86 -7.89
CA VAL A 71 -8.63 -11.03 -8.11
C VAL A 71 -8.97 -11.22 -9.60
N LEU A 72 -8.17 -10.63 -10.51
CA LEU A 72 -8.37 -10.71 -11.96
C LEU A 72 -7.65 -11.88 -12.63
N ASP A 73 -6.63 -12.44 -11.99
CA ASP A 73 -5.92 -13.62 -12.48
C ASP A 73 -6.81 -14.86 -12.33
N GLU A 74 -7.53 -15.20 -13.39
CA GLU A 74 -8.40 -16.37 -13.50
C GLU A 74 -7.62 -17.68 -13.78
N GLY A 75 -6.29 -17.61 -13.99
CA GLY A 75 -5.47 -18.70 -14.52
C GLY A 75 -4.27 -19.14 -13.66
N GLY A 76 -3.94 -18.44 -12.59
CA GLY A 76 -2.84 -18.81 -11.71
C GLY A 76 -3.32 -19.72 -10.58
N GLU A 77 -2.82 -20.96 -10.54
CA GLU A 77 -2.57 -21.63 -9.27
C GLU A 77 -1.75 -20.65 -8.41
N SER A 78 -2.40 -19.83 -7.57
CA SER A 78 -1.68 -19.09 -6.54
C SER A 78 -0.97 -20.16 -5.74
N GLU A 79 0.35 -20.21 -5.92
CA GLU A 79 1.22 -21.24 -5.40
C GLU A 79 0.90 -21.52 -3.94
N ALA A 80 1.12 -22.77 -3.54
CA ALA A 80 0.87 -23.33 -2.22
C ALA A 80 1.67 -22.64 -1.10
N ASN A 81 1.49 -21.33 -0.91
CA ASN A 81 1.87 -20.64 0.29
C ASN A 81 0.98 -21.20 1.38
N ASP A 82 1.58 -21.88 2.35
CA ASP A 82 0.85 -22.26 3.54
C ASP A 82 0.38 -20.96 4.21
N LEU A 83 -0.91 -20.64 4.04
CA LEU A 83 -1.53 -19.47 4.63
C LEU A 83 -1.48 -19.50 6.16
N ARG A 84 -0.99 -20.60 6.76
CA ARG A 84 -0.75 -20.74 8.20
C ARG A 84 0.63 -20.23 8.62
N GLU A 85 1.52 -19.93 7.68
CA GLU A 85 2.85 -19.37 7.92
C GLU A 85 2.84 -17.85 7.65
N PRO A 86 2.75 -16.99 8.70
CA PRO A 86 2.59 -15.56 8.50
C PRO A 86 3.74 -14.92 7.71
N ARG A 87 4.96 -15.45 7.85
CA ARG A 87 6.13 -14.90 7.18
C ARG A 87 6.12 -15.15 5.67
N ALA A 88 5.81 -16.37 5.25
CA ALA A 88 5.66 -16.71 3.83
C ALA A 88 4.57 -15.86 3.16
N VAL A 89 3.47 -15.61 3.88
CA VAL A 89 2.40 -14.72 3.41
C VAL A 89 2.88 -13.27 3.27
N VAL A 90 3.59 -12.74 4.26
CA VAL A 90 4.13 -11.36 4.18
C VAL A 90 5.14 -11.22 3.05
N ASP A 91 6.01 -12.22 2.84
CA ASP A 91 6.96 -12.23 1.74
C ASP A 91 6.23 -12.22 0.38
N ALA A 92 5.16 -13.00 0.24
CA ALA A 92 4.35 -12.99 -0.97
C ALA A 92 3.68 -11.63 -1.22
N LEU A 93 3.07 -11.05 -0.18
CA LEU A 93 2.44 -9.73 -0.28
C LEU A 93 3.44 -8.64 -0.65
N LEU A 94 4.60 -8.61 0.00
CA LEU A 94 5.58 -7.54 -0.17
C LEU A 94 6.33 -7.63 -1.49
N ASN A 95 6.79 -8.82 -1.88
CA ASN A 95 7.52 -8.99 -3.14
C ASN A 95 6.65 -8.57 -4.33
N ASP A 96 5.39 -8.99 -4.35
CA ASP A 96 4.50 -8.68 -5.46
C ASP A 96 3.93 -7.26 -5.38
N SER A 97 3.68 -6.71 -4.19
CA SER A 97 3.17 -5.32 -4.08
C SER A 97 4.27 -4.29 -4.34
N ALA A 98 5.48 -4.50 -3.84
CA ALA A 98 6.57 -3.55 -4.00
C ALA A 98 7.11 -3.44 -5.43
N VAL A 99 7.12 -4.55 -6.17
CA VAL A 99 7.59 -4.56 -7.58
C VAL A 99 6.63 -3.78 -8.49
N ASN A 100 5.38 -3.58 -8.06
CA ASN A 100 4.36 -2.89 -8.84
C ASN A 100 4.27 -1.39 -8.55
N LEU A 101 5.09 -0.85 -7.66
CA LEU A 101 5.15 0.59 -7.41
C LEU A 101 5.81 1.33 -8.57
N GLU A 102 5.20 2.44 -8.97
CA GLU A 102 5.90 3.39 -9.84
C GLU A 102 7.15 3.91 -9.11
N PRO A 103 8.30 4.08 -9.81
CA PRO A 103 9.53 4.54 -9.17
C PRO A 103 9.39 5.84 -8.38
N ARG A 104 8.50 6.74 -8.82
CA ARG A 104 8.20 8.03 -8.17
C ARG A 104 7.50 7.91 -6.83
N LEU A 105 6.83 6.78 -6.61
CA LEU A 105 6.13 6.47 -5.37
C LEU A 105 7.03 5.71 -4.39
N LEU A 106 8.26 5.35 -4.80
CA LEU A 106 9.20 4.68 -3.92
C LEU A 106 9.75 5.66 -2.87
N PRO A 107 9.74 5.28 -1.58
CA PRO A 107 10.46 6.00 -0.54
C PRO A 107 11.93 6.22 -0.92
N GLY A 108 12.37 7.48 -0.90
CA GLY A 108 13.73 7.86 -1.29
C GLY A 108 13.93 8.10 -2.78
N TYR A 109 12.84 8.21 -3.56
CA TYR A 109 12.91 8.67 -4.94
C TYR A 109 13.58 10.05 -5.04
N ASP A 110 14.50 10.17 -6.00
CA ASP A 110 15.20 11.41 -6.34
C ASP A 110 15.05 11.62 -7.86
N GLU A 111 14.49 12.76 -8.26
CA GLU A 111 14.32 13.10 -9.67
C GLU A 111 15.65 13.23 -10.45
N SER A 112 16.74 13.50 -9.73
CA SER A 112 18.08 13.58 -10.30
C SER A 112 18.76 12.21 -10.42
N ASP A 113 18.23 11.18 -9.74
CA ASP A 113 18.68 9.77 -9.75
C ASP A 113 17.47 8.83 -9.90
N VAL A 114 16.78 8.94 -11.03
CA VAL A 114 15.55 8.16 -11.34
C VAL A 114 15.77 6.64 -11.26
N SER A 115 17.00 6.17 -11.44
CA SER A 115 17.32 4.74 -11.30
C SER A 115 17.33 4.27 -9.84
N GLY A 116 17.26 5.19 -8.87
CA GLY A 116 17.36 4.90 -7.43
C GLY A 116 18.69 4.26 -7.06
N SER A 117 19.74 4.52 -7.85
CA SER A 117 21.03 3.82 -7.75
C SER A 117 21.90 4.34 -6.61
N SER A 118 21.56 5.49 -6.04
CA SER A 118 22.23 6.04 -4.88
C SER A 118 22.06 5.14 -3.66
N SER A 119 23.13 5.04 -2.88
CA SER A 119 23.11 4.29 -1.61
C SER A 119 22.07 4.85 -0.62
N ALA A 120 21.79 6.15 -0.71
CA ALA A 120 20.79 6.82 0.13
C ALA A 120 19.36 6.38 -0.24
N ALA A 121 18.99 6.42 -1.53
CA ALA A 121 17.68 5.96 -1.99
C ALA A 121 17.45 4.48 -1.64
N HIS A 122 18.46 3.63 -1.87
CA HIS A 122 18.40 2.22 -1.50
C HIS A 122 18.24 2.00 0.01
N ALA A 123 18.90 2.81 0.85
CA ALA A 123 18.74 2.72 2.30
C ALA A 123 17.32 3.14 2.72
N THR A 124 16.80 4.26 2.20
CA THR A 124 15.45 4.74 2.50
C THR A 124 14.38 3.73 2.08
N TRP A 125 14.52 3.14 0.89
CA TRP A 125 13.62 2.08 0.43
C TRP A 125 13.68 0.86 1.34
N ARG A 126 14.88 0.39 1.69
CA ARG A 126 15.05 -0.77 2.59
C ARG A 126 14.41 -0.51 3.95
N ASP A 127 14.63 0.66 4.53
CA ASP A 127 14.03 1.01 5.81
C ASP A 127 12.50 1.05 5.73
N ALA A 128 11.93 1.53 4.62
CA ALA A 128 10.49 1.52 4.38
C ALA A 128 9.94 0.09 4.23
N TYR A 129 10.65 -0.75 3.48
CA TYR A 129 10.31 -2.16 3.32
C TYR A 129 10.32 -2.91 4.67
N GLU A 130 11.37 -2.74 5.48
CA GLU A 130 11.48 -3.37 6.80
C GLU A 130 10.38 -2.89 7.76
N ARG A 131 10.07 -1.58 7.76
CA ARG A 131 8.91 -1.06 8.52
C ARG A 131 7.62 -1.74 8.09
N ARG A 132 7.42 -1.89 6.78
CA ARG A 132 6.22 -2.49 6.21
C ARG A 132 6.10 -3.97 6.58
N GLU A 133 7.18 -4.74 6.47
CA GLU A 133 7.24 -6.14 6.90
C GLU A 133 6.85 -6.30 8.37
N GLN A 134 7.43 -5.48 9.26
CA GLN A 134 7.11 -5.52 10.69
C GLN A 134 5.64 -5.22 10.97
N LEU A 135 5.05 -4.26 10.25
CA LEU A 135 3.63 -3.91 10.39
C LEU A 135 2.71 -5.06 9.95
N LEU A 136 3.02 -5.69 8.82
CA LEU A 136 2.25 -6.81 8.31
C LEU A 136 2.37 -8.04 9.23
N LEU A 137 3.56 -8.34 9.73
CA LEU A 137 3.78 -9.43 10.70
C LEU A 137 3.08 -9.18 12.05
N ALA A 138 3.05 -7.93 12.51
CA ALA A 138 2.35 -7.55 13.73
C ALA A 138 0.81 -7.51 13.56
N SER A 139 0.33 -7.51 12.32
CA SER A 139 -1.09 -7.46 12.01
C SER A 139 -1.74 -8.83 12.10
N ALA A 140 -3.02 -8.88 12.46
CA ALA A 140 -3.81 -10.11 12.47
C ALA A 140 -4.36 -10.47 11.08
N ILE A 141 -3.70 -10.08 9.98
CA ILE A 141 -4.23 -10.31 8.62
C ILE A 141 -4.34 -11.80 8.28
N VAL A 142 -3.44 -12.62 8.83
CA VAL A 142 -3.41 -14.08 8.65
C VAL A 142 -4.17 -14.83 9.75
N THR A 143 -4.12 -14.32 10.98
CA THR A 143 -4.62 -15.02 12.18
C THR A 143 -6.00 -14.54 12.65
N GLY A 144 -6.45 -13.38 12.18
CA GLY A 144 -7.72 -12.77 12.55
C GLY A 144 -8.91 -13.58 12.04
N GLN A 145 -9.97 -13.65 12.85
CA GLN A 145 -11.19 -14.39 12.52
C GLN A 145 -12.19 -13.53 11.71
N PRO A 146 -12.92 -14.11 10.75
CA PRO A 146 -12.80 -15.49 10.25
C PRO A 146 -11.43 -15.71 9.59
N LEU A 147 -10.88 -16.92 9.58
CA LEU A 147 -9.59 -17.16 8.91
C LEU A 147 -9.68 -16.87 7.41
N PRO A 148 -8.65 -16.28 6.79
CA PRO A 148 -8.64 -16.03 5.36
C PRO A 148 -8.50 -17.35 4.60
N ASN A 149 -9.21 -17.46 3.47
CA ASN A 149 -9.21 -18.66 2.64
C ASN A 149 -8.36 -18.53 1.36
N SER A 150 -7.81 -17.34 1.08
CA SER A 150 -7.02 -17.07 -0.12
C SER A 150 -6.05 -15.92 0.09
N LEU A 151 -5.02 -15.85 -0.75
CA LEU A 151 -4.09 -14.70 -0.77
C LEU A 151 -4.82 -13.39 -1.10
N ALA A 152 -5.84 -13.43 -1.96
CA ALA A 152 -6.69 -12.28 -2.26
C ALA A 152 -7.44 -11.76 -1.02
N GLU A 153 -7.97 -12.65 -0.18
CA GLU A 153 -8.59 -12.25 1.10
C GLU A 153 -7.56 -11.62 2.05
N ILE A 154 -6.33 -12.12 2.08
CA ILE A 154 -5.26 -11.55 2.91
C ILE A 154 -4.83 -10.18 2.37
N ALA A 155 -4.64 -10.03 1.06
CA ALA A 155 -4.32 -8.76 0.41
C ALA A 155 -5.42 -7.72 0.69
N ALA A 156 -6.70 -8.11 0.64
CA ALA A 156 -7.80 -7.23 0.99
C ALA A 156 -7.77 -6.81 2.48
N ARG A 157 -7.37 -7.71 3.39
CA ARG A 157 -7.16 -7.37 4.81
C ARG A 157 -5.97 -6.45 5.00
N SER A 158 -4.84 -6.69 4.32
CA SER A 158 -3.67 -5.82 4.34
C SER A 158 -4.04 -4.40 3.93
N LEU A 159 -4.66 -4.26 2.75
CA LEU A 159 -5.11 -2.97 2.22
C LEU A 159 -6.01 -2.23 3.21
N LYS A 160 -7.02 -2.93 3.75
CA LYS A 160 -8.02 -2.29 4.61
C LYS A 160 -7.50 -1.99 6.02
N TRP A 161 -6.84 -2.95 6.66
CA TRP A 161 -6.54 -2.90 8.09
C TRP A 161 -5.16 -2.33 8.39
N VAL A 162 -4.25 -2.37 7.42
CA VAL A 162 -2.91 -1.82 7.53
C VAL A 162 -2.86 -0.51 6.76
N SER A 163 -2.93 -0.52 5.43
CA SER A 163 -2.67 0.67 4.60
C SER A 163 -3.70 1.79 4.81
N ILE A 164 -4.98 1.53 4.52
CA ILE A 164 -6.03 2.55 4.60
C ILE A 164 -6.16 3.11 6.03
N ARG A 165 -6.21 2.22 7.03
CA ARG A 165 -6.37 2.65 8.42
C ARG A 165 -5.19 3.49 8.91
N ARG A 166 -3.96 3.12 8.57
CA ARG A 166 -2.78 3.88 8.98
C ARG A 166 -2.69 5.21 8.26
N PHE A 167 -3.06 5.27 6.99
CA PHE A 167 -3.21 6.51 6.26
C PHE A 167 -4.25 7.42 6.93
N GLU A 168 -5.44 6.92 7.26
CA GLU A 168 -6.48 7.68 7.99
C GLU A 168 -5.99 8.19 9.35
N ASP A 169 -5.28 7.35 10.11
CA ASP A 169 -4.67 7.74 11.40
C ASP A 169 -3.62 8.85 11.23
N LEU A 170 -2.80 8.79 10.18
CA LEU A 170 -1.80 9.82 9.88
C LEU A 170 -2.42 11.12 9.39
N VAL A 171 -3.41 11.06 8.49
CA VAL A 171 -4.19 12.23 8.04
C VAL A 171 -4.79 12.94 9.25
N THR A 172 -5.42 12.19 10.16
CA THR A 172 -6.03 12.75 11.37
C THR A 172 -4.98 13.48 12.22
N ARG A 173 -3.80 12.88 12.42
CA ARG A 173 -2.72 13.51 13.20
C ARG A 173 -2.16 14.76 12.53
N VAL A 174 -2.00 14.75 11.21
CA VAL A 174 -1.52 15.90 10.44
C VAL A 174 -2.53 17.03 10.52
N VAL A 175 -3.81 16.76 10.28
CA VAL A 175 -4.89 17.77 10.33
C VAL A 175 -5.03 18.35 11.74
N VAL A 176 -5.01 17.52 12.78
CA VAL A 176 -5.05 18.00 14.19
C VAL A 176 -3.86 18.89 14.53
N SER A 177 -2.73 18.76 13.84
CA SER A 177 -1.57 19.61 14.07
C SER A 177 -1.58 20.95 13.32
N TRP A 178 -2.57 21.17 12.44
CA TRP A 178 -2.83 22.45 11.78
C TRP A 178 -3.71 23.40 12.59
N ASP A 179 -4.44 22.87 13.57
CA ASP A 179 -5.21 23.65 14.55
C ASP A 179 -4.32 24.16 15.71
#